data_AF-A0A098GL44-F1
#
_entry.id   AF-A0A098GL44-F1
#
_cell.length_a   1.000
_cell.length_b   1.000
_cell.length_c   1.000
_cell.angle_alpha   90.00
_cell.angle_beta   90.00
_cell.angle_gamma   90.00
#
_symmetry.space_group_name_H-M   'P 1'
#
loop_
_entity.id
_entity.type
_entity.pdbx_description
1 polymer ?
#
loop_
_entity_poly.entity_id
_entity_poly.type
_entity_poly.pdbx_seq_one_letter_code
_entity_poly.pdbx_strand_id
1 'polypeptide(L)'
;MDNSFFFEVNLAELNIKKEIGRRILEARKAKGLTLKELGELAGNLKQTRLTNWEQGTRAPGPEEIKQLAQALDVSPAFLMCLSDEKQIIKAKAPSQLIPLLDHRQAGNSKLYIDTIREQELSGGMIFISVSTELLPELSAQTFALKMVDDSMTPEIRVNDVLIIDPAIPPKPGNYVAVKIDGKSEVIICQYKKLSYTSSEFELLTLNDHWPNIKVADDVNVKIIGIVVQKTRNY
;
A
#
# COMPACT_ATOMS: atom_id res chain seq x y z
N MET A 1 8.92 52.56 -28.86
CA MET A 1 9.08 51.35 -28.02
C MET A 1 7.75 51.16 -27.32
N ASP A 2 7.13 50.00 -27.51
CA ASP A 2 5.73 49.76 -27.19
C ASP A 2 5.53 49.55 -25.68
N ASN A 3 5.00 50.57 -25.00
CA ASN A 3 4.69 50.53 -23.57
C ASN A 3 3.51 49.59 -23.25
N SER A 4 2.74 49.15 -24.23
CA SER A 4 1.61 48.23 -24.03
C SER A 4 2.10 46.82 -23.67
N PHE A 5 3.14 46.34 -24.35
CA PHE A 5 3.74 45.03 -24.11
C PHE A 5 4.38 44.92 -22.72
N PHE A 6 5.05 45.99 -22.26
CA PHE A 6 5.67 46.02 -20.93
C PHE A 6 4.62 46.04 -19.80
N PHE A 7 3.46 46.64 -20.04
CA PHE A 7 2.35 46.71 -19.08
C PHE A 7 1.62 45.37 -18.97
N GLU A 8 1.39 44.68 -20.09
CA GLU A 8 0.77 43.34 -20.14
C GLU A 8 1.64 42.27 -19.46
N VAL A 9 2.96 42.26 -19.69
CA VAL A 9 3.89 41.34 -19.02
C VAL A 9 3.90 41.56 -17.50
N ASN A 10 3.85 42.81 -17.05
CA ASN A 10 3.83 43.15 -15.63
C ASN A 10 2.50 42.75 -14.97
N LEU A 11 1.37 42.93 -15.66
CA LEU A 11 0.06 42.45 -15.20
C LEU A 11 0.03 40.92 -15.06
N ALA A 12 0.59 40.19 -16.03
CA ALA A 12 0.67 38.74 -16.00
C ALA A 12 1.54 38.24 -14.84
N GLU A 13 2.71 38.83 -14.62
CA GLU A 13 3.57 38.50 -13.47
C GLU A 13 2.90 38.80 -12.12
N LEU A 14 2.20 39.92 -12.00
CA LEU A 14 1.49 40.31 -10.79
C LEU A 14 0.33 39.35 -10.49
N ASN A 15 -0.33 38.85 -11.54
CA ASN A 15 -1.42 37.88 -11.43
C ASN A 15 -0.91 36.51 -10.98
N ILE A 16 0.24 36.06 -11.51
CA ILE A 16 0.87 34.80 -11.12
C ILE A 16 1.33 34.83 -9.64
N LYS A 17 1.96 35.91 -9.19
CA LYS A 17 2.43 36.06 -7.80
C LYS A 17 1.27 35.99 -6.80
N LYS A 18 0.14 36.61 -7.13
CA LYS A 18 -1.09 36.55 -6.31
C LYS A 18 -1.70 35.16 -6.30
N GLU A 19 -1.71 34.47 -7.43
CA GLU A 19 -2.28 33.13 -7.51
C GLU A 19 -1.43 32.09 -6.74
N ILE A 20 -0.10 32.17 -6.81
CA ILE A 20 0.82 31.37 -5.97
C ILE A 20 0.52 31.62 -4.49
N GLY A 21 0.41 32.89 -4.09
CA GLY A 21 0.06 33.28 -2.73
C GLY A 21 -1.28 32.71 -2.26
N ARG A 22 -2.30 32.77 -3.11
CA ARG A 22 -3.63 32.21 -2.85
C ARG A 22 -3.56 30.69 -2.61
N ARG A 23 -2.81 29.95 -3.44
CA ARG A 23 -2.66 28.49 -3.30
C ARG A 23 -1.95 28.10 -2.01
N ILE A 24 -0.92 28.84 -1.61
CA ILE A 24 -0.22 28.65 -0.32
C ILE A 24 -1.20 28.87 0.84
N LEU A 25 -1.96 29.97 0.81
CA LEU A 25 -2.95 30.31 1.84
C LEU A 25 -4.02 29.22 1.97
N GLU A 26 -4.55 28.73 0.85
CA GLU A 26 -5.57 27.68 0.83
C GLU A 26 -5.04 26.35 1.35
N ALA A 27 -3.84 25.94 0.90
CA ALA A 27 -3.22 24.70 1.37
C ALA A 27 -2.92 24.76 2.88
N ARG A 28 -2.44 25.90 3.38
CA ARG A 28 -2.20 26.10 4.82
C ARG A 28 -3.50 26.00 5.62
N LYS A 29 -4.55 26.70 5.18
CA LYS A 29 -5.86 26.68 5.83
C LYS A 29 -6.50 25.29 5.80
N ALA A 30 -6.37 24.55 4.69
CA ALA A 30 -6.88 23.19 4.58
C ALA A 30 -6.22 22.23 5.59
N LYS A 31 -4.95 22.46 5.94
CA LYS A 31 -4.24 21.73 7.00
C LYS A 31 -4.45 22.29 8.42
N GLY A 32 -5.22 23.37 8.58
CA GLY A 32 -5.46 24.00 9.88
C GLY A 32 -4.22 24.67 10.51
N LEU A 33 -3.16 24.94 9.74
CA LEU A 33 -1.90 25.47 10.26
C LEU A 33 -1.94 26.99 10.42
N THR A 34 -1.36 27.49 11.51
CA THR A 34 -1.00 28.90 11.67
C THR A 34 0.25 29.25 10.84
N LEU A 35 0.48 30.54 10.61
CA LEU A 35 1.70 31.00 9.92
C LEU A 35 2.97 30.62 10.69
N LYS A 36 2.90 30.56 12.02
CA LYS A 36 4.01 30.14 12.86
C LYS A 36 4.34 28.66 12.63
N GLU A 37 3.33 27.80 12.72
CA GLU A 37 3.48 26.35 12.55
C GLU A 37 3.94 26.00 11.13
N LEU A 38 3.39 26.66 10.10
CA LEU A 38 3.87 26.47 8.73
C LEU A 38 5.35 26.87 8.60
N GLY A 39 5.76 27.97 9.22
CA GLY A 39 7.15 28.42 9.20
C GLY A 39 8.09 27.42 9.85
N GLU A 40 7.70 26.86 10.99
CA GLU A 40 8.47 25.83 11.69
C GLU A 40 8.59 24.54 10.86
N LEU A 41 7.50 24.07 10.25
CA LEU A 41 7.48 22.88 9.39
C LEU A 41 8.25 23.05 8.08
N ALA A 42 8.26 24.26 7.50
CA ALA A 42 8.92 24.56 6.24
C ALA A 42 10.39 25.00 6.40
N GLY A 43 11.07 24.63 7.50
CA GLY A 43 12.50 24.92 7.70
C GLY A 43 12.77 26.25 8.42
N ASN A 44 11.95 26.60 9.41
CA ASN A 44 12.07 27.81 10.23
C ASN A 44 11.96 29.14 9.44
N LEU A 45 10.99 29.20 8.52
CA LEU A 45 10.68 30.39 7.75
C LEU A 45 10.00 31.44 8.64
N LYS A 46 10.48 32.70 8.56
CA LYS A 46 9.89 33.82 9.31
C LYS A 46 8.44 34.06 8.87
N GLN A 47 7.54 34.26 9.84
CA GLN A 47 6.11 34.54 9.60
C GLN A 47 5.89 35.69 8.63
N THR A 48 6.69 36.77 8.73
CA THR A 48 6.62 37.92 7.82
C THR A 48 6.85 37.53 6.34
N ARG A 49 7.70 36.54 6.06
CA ARG A 49 7.92 36.05 4.70
C ARG A 49 6.70 35.32 4.17
N LEU A 50 6.11 34.46 4.99
CA LEU A 50 4.88 33.71 4.66
C LEU A 50 3.71 34.67 4.38
N THR A 51 3.53 35.70 5.23
CA THR A 51 2.49 36.72 5.00
C THR A 51 2.68 37.45 3.68
N ASN A 52 3.92 37.86 3.35
CA ASN A 52 4.21 38.54 2.08
C ASN A 52 3.96 37.65 0.85
N TRP A 53 4.12 36.34 1.00
CA TRP A 53 3.83 35.37 -0.05
C TRP A 53 2.32 35.12 -0.19
N GLU A 54 1.60 34.89 0.91
CA GLU A 54 0.14 34.69 0.88
C GLU A 54 -0.61 35.90 0.33
N GLN A 55 -0.07 37.11 0.53
CA GLN A 55 -0.62 38.36 -0.01
C GLN A 55 -0.21 38.62 -1.47
N GLY A 56 0.70 37.81 -2.04
CA GLY A 56 1.21 37.98 -3.40
C GLY A 56 2.13 39.20 -3.58
N THR A 57 2.60 39.81 -2.48
CA THR A 57 3.54 40.95 -2.53
C THR A 57 4.94 40.49 -2.96
N ARG A 58 5.31 39.25 -2.63
CA ARG A 58 6.52 38.57 -3.09
C ARG A 58 6.18 37.15 -3.48
N ALA A 59 7.01 36.52 -4.31
CA ALA A 59 6.93 35.08 -4.57
C ALA A 59 8.01 34.34 -3.75
N PRO A 60 7.79 33.08 -3.35
CA PRO A 60 8.85 32.24 -2.80
C PRO A 60 9.82 31.83 -3.93
N GLY A 61 11.09 31.59 -3.59
CA GLY A 61 12.06 31.01 -4.52
C GLY A 61 11.86 29.50 -4.69
N PRO A 62 12.63 28.85 -5.57
CA PRO A 62 12.50 27.40 -5.82
C PRO A 62 12.71 26.54 -4.57
N GLU A 63 13.68 26.88 -3.73
CA GLU A 63 13.95 26.16 -2.47
C GLU A 63 12.81 26.37 -1.45
N GLU A 64 12.31 27.59 -1.30
CA GLU A 64 11.18 27.85 -0.39
C GLU A 64 9.89 27.20 -0.91
N ILE A 65 9.66 27.13 -2.22
CA ILE A 65 8.54 26.38 -2.78
C ILE A 65 8.66 24.90 -2.43
N LYS A 66 9.85 24.30 -2.53
CA LYS A 66 10.07 22.90 -2.17
C LYS A 66 9.80 22.64 -0.68
N GLN A 67 10.25 23.54 0.18
CA GLN A 67 10.00 23.49 1.63
C GLN A 67 8.51 23.62 1.97
N LEU A 68 7.83 24.59 1.35
CA LEU A 68 6.39 24.80 1.51
C LEU A 68 5.58 23.62 0.99
N ALA A 69 5.94 23.09 -0.18
CA ALA A 69 5.31 21.93 -0.79
C ALA A 69 5.36 20.71 0.14
N GLN A 70 6.51 20.43 0.73
CA GLN A 70 6.69 19.37 1.72
C GLN A 70 5.86 19.62 2.99
N ALA A 71 5.92 20.82 3.56
CA ALA A 71 5.14 21.16 4.77
C ALA A 71 3.62 21.09 4.53
N LEU A 72 3.18 21.40 3.31
CA LEU A 72 1.78 21.46 2.91
C LEU A 72 1.24 20.16 2.28
N ASP A 73 2.08 19.14 2.09
CA ASP A 73 1.78 17.89 1.36
C ASP A 73 1.20 18.11 -0.04
N VAL A 74 1.69 19.12 -0.77
CA VAL A 74 1.27 19.42 -2.15
C VAL A 74 2.47 19.45 -3.08
N SER A 75 2.27 19.28 -4.39
CA SER A 75 3.37 19.36 -5.35
C SER A 75 3.90 20.80 -5.51
N PRO A 76 5.23 20.98 -5.70
CA PRO A 76 5.82 22.27 -6.09
C PRO A 76 5.15 22.89 -7.33
N ALA A 77 4.79 22.05 -8.31
CA ALA A 77 4.12 22.45 -9.54
C ALA A 77 2.71 23.02 -9.27
N PHE A 78 1.97 22.44 -8.33
CA PHE A 78 0.68 22.97 -7.88
C PHE A 78 0.84 24.35 -7.25
N LEU A 79 1.84 24.55 -6.39
CA LEU A 79 2.09 25.86 -5.78
C LEU A 79 2.52 26.91 -6.80
N MET A 80 3.27 26.53 -7.83
CA MET A 80 3.76 27.41 -8.91
C MET A 80 2.75 27.65 -10.04
N CYS A 81 1.48 27.21 -9.90
CA CYS A 81 0.45 27.37 -10.92
C CYS A 81 0.76 26.67 -12.26
N LEU A 82 1.60 25.63 -12.23
CA LEU A 82 1.97 24.83 -13.41
C LEU A 82 1.00 23.67 -13.64
N SER A 83 0.08 23.42 -12.70
CA SER A 83 -0.98 22.41 -12.78
C SER A 83 -2.17 22.78 -11.89
N ASP A 84 -3.41 22.54 -12.32
CA ASP A 84 -4.62 22.85 -11.51
C ASP A 84 -4.99 21.74 -10.52
N GLU A 85 -4.42 20.56 -10.68
CA GLU A 85 -4.66 19.43 -9.78
C GLU A 85 -3.80 19.54 -8.52
N LYS A 86 -4.45 19.53 -7.35
CA LYS A 86 -3.80 19.32 -6.04
C LYS A 86 -3.25 17.89 -6.00
N GLN A 87 -2.09 17.68 -6.61
CA GLN A 87 -1.36 16.42 -6.43
C GLN A 87 -0.79 16.41 -5.01
N ILE A 88 -1.53 15.77 -4.10
CA ILE A 88 -1.05 15.49 -2.76
C ILE A 88 0.17 14.58 -2.92
N ILE A 89 1.35 15.03 -2.49
CA ILE A 89 2.51 14.14 -2.42
C ILE A 89 2.23 13.19 -1.26
N LYS A 90 1.50 12.10 -1.51
CA LYS A 90 1.47 10.97 -0.59
C LYS A 90 2.87 10.37 -0.58
N ALA A 91 3.71 10.82 0.34
CA ALA A 91 4.94 10.12 0.70
C ALA A 91 4.56 8.80 1.39
N LYS A 92 4.24 7.79 0.59
CA LYS A 92 4.31 6.37 0.91
C LYS A 92 3.98 5.62 -0.37
N ALA A 93 4.92 4.82 -0.86
CA ALA A 93 4.52 3.53 -1.43
C ALA A 93 3.44 2.97 -0.50
N PRO A 94 2.20 2.68 -0.95
CA PRO A 94 1.19 2.14 -0.06
C PRO A 94 1.72 0.78 0.44
N SER A 95 2.35 0.79 1.61
CA SER A 95 2.90 -0.39 2.25
C SER A 95 1.94 -0.80 3.35
N GLN A 96 1.42 -2.00 3.27
CA GLN A 96 0.53 -2.56 4.27
C GLN A 96 1.32 -3.48 5.21
N LEU A 97 1.16 -3.28 6.52
CA LEU A 97 1.65 -4.23 7.52
C LEU A 97 0.63 -5.35 7.67
N ILE A 98 1.09 -6.59 7.51
CA ILE A 98 0.28 -7.79 7.68
C ILE A 98 0.95 -8.74 8.68
N PRO A 99 0.17 -9.51 9.46
CA PRO A 99 0.74 -10.43 10.43
C PRO A 99 1.39 -11.64 9.73
N LEU A 100 2.52 -12.09 10.25
CA LEU A 100 3.12 -13.38 9.90
C LEU A 100 2.51 -14.46 10.80
N LEU A 101 1.76 -15.37 10.20
CA LEU A 101 1.16 -16.51 10.88
C LEU A 101 1.99 -17.77 10.64
N ASP A 102 1.97 -18.69 11.60
CA ASP A 102 2.45 -20.05 11.39
C ASP A 102 1.39 -20.92 10.69
N HIS A 103 1.78 -22.14 10.29
CA HIS A 103 0.91 -23.07 9.56
C HIS A 103 -0.32 -23.54 10.37
N ARG A 104 -0.27 -23.49 11.72
CA ARG A 104 -1.41 -23.84 12.59
C ARG A 104 -2.38 -22.66 12.69
N GLN A 105 -1.85 -21.47 12.92
CA GLN A 105 -2.59 -20.21 13.01
C GLN A 105 -3.31 -19.89 11.71
N ALA A 106 -2.64 -20.11 10.57
CA ALA A 106 -3.21 -19.88 9.24
C ALA A 106 -4.53 -20.63 9.00
N GLY A 107 -4.73 -21.80 9.60
CA GLY A 107 -5.98 -22.57 9.46
C GLY A 107 -7.21 -21.84 10.01
N ASN A 108 -7.01 -20.93 10.96
CA ASN A 108 -8.04 -20.06 11.54
C ASN A 108 -7.61 -18.59 11.45
N SER A 109 -7.00 -18.19 10.33
CA SER A 109 -6.40 -16.87 10.12
C SER A 109 -7.30 -15.71 10.56
N LYS A 110 -8.59 -15.73 10.17
CA LYS A 110 -9.58 -14.72 10.55
C LYS A 110 -9.64 -14.47 12.06
N LEU A 111 -9.74 -15.54 12.86
CA LEU A 111 -9.82 -15.42 14.32
C LEU A 111 -8.55 -14.76 14.89
N TYR A 112 -7.39 -15.17 14.40
CA TYR A 112 -6.11 -14.60 14.83
C TYR A 112 -5.99 -13.14 14.43
N ILE A 113 -6.29 -12.80 13.17
CA ILE A 113 -6.21 -11.42 12.67
C ILE A 113 -7.19 -10.50 13.42
N ASP A 114 -8.42 -10.95 13.64
CA ASP A 114 -9.42 -10.18 14.40
C ASP A 114 -8.92 -9.97 15.85
N THR A 115 -8.40 -11.01 16.51
CA THR A 115 -7.82 -10.91 17.87
C THR A 115 -6.65 -9.92 17.92
N ILE A 116 -5.78 -9.93 16.91
CA ILE A 116 -4.64 -9.02 16.79
C ILE A 116 -5.09 -7.56 16.69
N ARG A 117 -6.16 -7.32 15.94
CA ARG A 117 -6.73 -5.97 15.74
C ARG A 117 -7.42 -5.46 17.00
N GLU A 118 -8.10 -6.33 17.73
CA GLU A 118 -8.88 -5.95 18.92
C GLU A 118 -8.02 -5.72 20.16
N GLN A 119 -6.92 -6.46 20.33
CA GLN A 119 -6.21 -6.51 21.61
C GLN A 119 -4.92 -5.67 21.69
N GLU A 120 -4.51 -4.92 20.64
CA GLU A 120 -3.28 -4.08 20.65
C GLU A 120 -2.10 -4.79 21.39
N LEU A 121 -1.92 -6.09 21.12
CA LEU A 121 -1.08 -6.94 21.96
C LEU A 121 0.41 -6.68 21.67
N SER A 122 1.03 -6.00 22.63
CA SER A 122 2.48 -5.86 22.77
C SER A 122 3.11 -7.17 23.25
N GLY A 123 3.59 -8.01 22.33
CA GLY A 123 4.56 -9.06 22.67
C GLY A 123 4.57 -10.27 21.74
N GLY A 124 5.53 -10.31 20.82
CA GLY A 124 5.97 -11.55 20.14
C GLY A 124 5.41 -11.79 18.73
N MET A 125 4.52 -10.95 18.22
CA MET A 125 4.02 -11.08 16.84
C MET A 125 4.91 -10.37 15.84
N ILE A 126 5.19 -11.07 14.72
CA ILE A 126 5.99 -10.55 13.61
C ILE A 126 5.03 -10.00 12.57
N PHE A 127 5.29 -8.78 12.12
CA PHE A 127 4.59 -8.18 10.99
C PHE A 127 5.54 -8.05 9.80
N ILE A 128 4.99 -8.21 8.60
CA ILE A 128 5.70 -8.04 7.34
C ILE A 128 5.12 -6.85 6.60
N SER A 129 5.99 -5.99 6.10
CA SER A 129 5.61 -4.88 5.23
C SER A 129 5.50 -5.37 3.79
N VAL A 130 4.32 -5.22 3.20
CA VAL A 130 4.05 -5.58 1.80
C VAL A 130 3.81 -4.31 1.01
N SER A 131 4.56 -4.11 -0.08
CA SER A 131 4.26 -3.04 -1.04
C SER A 131 3.01 -3.39 -1.82
N THR A 132 1.99 -2.53 -1.79
CA THR A 132 0.76 -2.70 -2.57
C THR A 132 0.81 -1.92 -3.89
N GLU A 133 1.98 -1.43 -4.32
CA GLU A 133 2.12 -0.63 -5.55
C GLU A 133 1.72 -1.40 -6.82
N LEU A 134 1.98 -2.70 -6.85
CA LEU A 134 1.72 -3.57 -8.01
C LEU A 134 0.67 -4.65 -7.71
N LEU A 135 -0.02 -4.54 -6.57
CA LEU A 135 -1.02 -5.49 -6.14
C LEU A 135 -2.40 -4.85 -6.16
N PRO A 136 -3.48 -5.62 -6.43
CA PRO A 136 -4.83 -5.17 -6.08
C PRO A 136 -4.90 -4.87 -4.58
N GLU A 137 -5.86 -4.04 -4.19
CA GLU A 137 -6.09 -3.69 -2.79
C GLU A 137 -6.27 -4.95 -1.95
N LEU A 138 -5.31 -5.19 -1.05
CA LEU A 138 -5.26 -6.39 -0.22
C LEU A 138 -6.34 -6.29 0.85
N SER A 139 -7.03 -7.40 1.11
CA SER A 139 -8.09 -7.38 2.13
C SER A 139 -7.52 -7.19 3.53
N ALA A 140 -8.36 -6.73 4.45
CA ALA A 140 -8.02 -6.64 5.88
C ALA A 140 -7.69 -8.00 6.52
N GLN A 141 -8.01 -9.12 5.85
CA GLN A 141 -7.73 -10.47 6.32
C GLN A 141 -6.47 -11.07 5.66
N THR A 142 -5.68 -10.26 4.95
CA THR A 142 -4.41 -10.68 4.36
C THR A 142 -3.37 -10.96 5.44
N PHE A 143 -2.62 -12.04 5.28
CA PHE A 143 -1.54 -12.44 6.18
C PHE A 143 -0.35 -13.01 5.42
N ALA A 144 0.80 -13.06 6.08
CA ALA A 144 1.99 -13.71 5.57
C ALA A 144 2.14 -15.11 6.17
N LEU A 145 2.71 -16.05 5.41
CA LEU A 145 3.04 -17.40 5.86
C LEU A 145 4.44 -17.75 5.35
N LYS A 146 5.32 -18.22 6.24
CA LYS A 146 6.66 -18.68 5.87
C LYS A 146 6.62 -20.16 5.50
N MET A 147 7.12 -20.51 4.32
CA MET A 147 7.19 -21.90 3.86
C MET A 147 8.19 -22.72 4.68
N VAL A 148 7.77 -23.91 5.15
CA VAL A 148 8.58 -24.77 6.03
C VAL A 148 9.05 -26.09 5.39
N ASP A 149 8.45 -26.50 4.28
CA ASP A 149 8.77 -27.74 3.56
C ASP A 149 9.04 -27.50 2.07
N ASP A 150 9.40 -28.56 1.35
CA ASP A 150 9.81 -28.53 -0.06
C ASP A 150 8.71 -29.00 -1.03
N SER A 151 7.46 -29.16 -0.59
CA SER A 151 6.34 -29.70 -1.40
C SER A 151 6.04 -28.89 -2.67
N MET A 152 6.44 -27.62 -2.69
CA MET A 152 6.20 -26.68 -3.79
C MET A 152 7.48 -26.26 -4.53
N THR A 153 8.60 -26.96 -4.31
CA THR A 153 9.87 -26.77 -5.02
C THR A 153 9.71 -27.17 -6.50
N PRO A 154 10.31 -26.46 -7.48
CA PRO A 154 11.31 -25.39 -7.33
C PRO A 154 10.74 -23.98 -7.20
N GLU A 155 9.44 -23.79 -7.44
CA GLU A 155 8.82 -22.47 -7.54
C GLU A 155 8.72 -21.78 -6.18
N ILE A 156 8.23 -22.49 -5.16
CA ILE A 156 8.18 -22.03 -3.76
C ILE A 156 9.09 -22.92 -2.95
N ARG A 157 10.09 -22.32 -2.29
CA ARG A 157 11.12 -23.02 -1.53
C ARG A 157 10.95 -22.78 -0.04
N VAL A 158 11.57 -23.65 0.76
CA VAL A 158 11.71 -23.46 2.19
C VAL A 158 12.25 -22.05 2.48
N ASN A 159 11.66 -21.38 3.47
CA ASN A 159 11.90 -20.00 3.89
C ASN A 159 11.32 -18.89 3.00
N ASP A 160 10.71 -19.20 1.85
CA ASP A 160 9.94 -18.19 1.11
C ASP A 160 8.80 -17.67 1.99
N VAL A 161 8.52 -16.38 1.88
CA VAL A 161 7.39 -15.73 2.55
C VAL A 161 6.27 -15.53 1.52
N LEU A 162 5.12 -16.13 1.81
CA LEU A 162 3.94 -16.08 0.98
C LEU A 162 2.95 -15.08 1.55
N ILE A 163 2.45 -14.18 0.70
CA ILE A 163 1.38 -13.25 1.05
C ILE A 163 0.07 -13.89 0.60
N ILE A 164 -0.84 -14.11 1.54
CA ILE A 164 -2.09 -14.85 1.32
C ILE A 164 -3.28 -13.93 1.57
N ASP A 165 -4.17 -13.81 0.59
CA ASP A 165 -5.43 -13.07 0.72
C ASP A 165 -6.64 -14.03 0.71
N PRO A 166 -7.40 -14.13 1.82
CA PRO A 166 -8.62 -14.92 1.92
C PRO A 166 -9.81 -14.39 1.11
N ALA A 167 -9.84 -13.11 0.77
CA ALA A 167 -11.01 -12.48 0.13
C ALA A 167 -11.08 -12.74 -1.38
N ILE A 168 -9.99 -13.23 -1.99
CA ILE A 168 -9.92 -13.44 -3.43
C ILE A 168 -10.20 -14.91 -3.74
N PRO A 169 -11.20 -15.21 -4.60
CA PRO A 169 -11.50 -16.59 -4.97
C PRO A 169 -10.39 -17.19 -5.85
N PRO A 170 -10.07 -18.49 -5.67
CA PRO A 170 -9.01 -19.15 -6.44
C PRO A 170 -9.41 -19.34 -7.89
N LYS A 171 -8.47 -19.07 -8.80
CA LYS A 171 -8.54 -19.41 -10.22
C LYS A 171 -7.62 -20.58 -10.52
N PRO A 172 -7.92 -21.39 -11.55
CA PRO A 172 -7.04 -22.48 -11.98
C PRO A 172 -5.58 -22.01 -12.14
N GLY A 173 -4.65 -22.76 -11.56
CA GLY A 173 -3.21 -22.45 -11.54
C GLY A 173 -2.75 -21.57 -10.38
N ASN A 174 -3.65 -20.96 -9.60
CA ASN A 174 -3.25 -20.21 -8.40
C ASN A 174 -2.69 -21.14 -7.32
N TYR A 175 -1.72 -20.63 -6.57
CA TYR A 175 -1.29 -21.27 -5.33
C TYR A 175 -2.26 -20.89 -4.21
N VAL A 176 -2.63 -21.86 -3.38
CA VAL A 176 -3.63 -21.72 -2.33
C VAL A 176 -3.12 -22.31 -1.03
N ALA A 177 -3.47 -21.63 0.06
CA ALA A 177 -3.37 -22.18 1.40
C ALA A 177 -4.63 -22.99 1.70
N VAL A 178 -4.47 -24.25 2.11
CA VAL A 178 -5.59 -25.16 2.36
C VAL A 178 -5.49 -25.84 3.71
N LYS A 179 -6.65 -25.99 4.35
CA LYS A 179 -6.84 -26.75 5.58
C LYS A 179 -7.60 -28.02 5.25
N ILE A 180 -7.01 -29.17 5.57
CA ILE A 180 -7.61 -30.49 5.37
C ILE A 180 -8.05 -31.02 6.73
N ASP A 181 -9.25 -31.57 6.80
CA ASP A 181 -9.74 -32.20 8.01
C ASP A 181 -8.82 -33.33 8.47
N GLY A 182 -8.53 -33.39 9.76
CA GLY A 182 -7.57 -34.35 10.34
C GLY A 182 -6.10 -33.90 10.31
N LYS A 183 -5.73 -32.86 9.52
CA LYS A 183 -4.41 -32.21 9.64
C LYS A 183 -4.48 -30.97 10.52
N SER A 184 -3.54 -30.81 11.45
CA SER A 184 -3.44 -29.63 12.34
C SER A 184 -2.96 -28.38 11.61
N GLU A 185 -2.21 -28.54 10.53
CA GLU A 185 -1.51 -27.48 9.81
C GLU A 185 -2.09 -27.25 8.41
N VAL A 186 -2.00 -26.01 7.96
CA VAL A 186 -2.27 -25.62 6.57
C VAL A 186 -1.11 -26.08 5.68
N ILE A 187 -1.44 -26.49 4.46
CA ILE A 187 -0.46 -26.77 3.42
C ILE A 187 -0.65 -25.82 2.23
N ILE A 188 0.39 -25.69 1.41
CA ILE A 188 0.35 -24.92 0.17
C ILE A 188 0.26 -25.89 -1.01
N CYS A 189 -0.68 -25.65 -1.91
CA CYS A 189 -0.86 -26.45 -3.13
C CYS A 189 -1.21 -25.53 -4.31
N GLN A 190 -1.08 -26.04 -5.52
CA GLN A 190 -1.63 -25.40 -6.71
C GLN A 190 -3.07 -25.89 -6.95
N TYR A 191 -3.99 -24.95 -7.14
CA TYR A 191 -5.39 -25.23 -7.41
C TYR A 191 -5.62 -25.60 -8.88
N LYS A 192 -6.15 -26.79 -9.13
CA LYS A 192 -6.53 -27.29 -10.46
C LYS A 192 -8.01 -27.63 -10.50
N LYS A 193 -8.77 -26.87 -11.29
CA LYS A 193 -10.19 -27.16 -11.53
C LYS A 193 -10.32 -28.32 -12.53
N LEU A 194 -11.18 -29.30 -12.23
CA LEU A 194 -11.34 -30.50 -13.06
C LEU A 194 -12.50 -30.39 -14.07
N SER A 195 -13.53 -29.62 -13.74
CA SER A 195 -14.70 -29.43 -14.60
C SER A 195 -15.25 -28.01 -14.50
N TYR A 196 -15.92 -27.53 -15.55
CA TYR A 196 -16.68 -26.27 -15.51
C TYR A 196 -18.07 -26.43 -14.87
N THR A 197 -18.61 -27.65 -14.87
CA THR A 197 -19.98 -27.95 -14.45
C THR A 197 -20.07 -28.58 -13.06
N SER A 198 -18.97 -29.17 -12.56
CA SER A 198 -18.89 -29.69 -11.19
C SER A 198 -18.01 -28.79 -10.32
N SER A 199 -18.17 -28.93 -9.00
CA SER A 199 -17.34 -28.26 -8.00
C SER A 199 -16.05 -29.02 -7.70
N GLU A 200 -15.73 -30.06 -8.47
CA GLU A 200 -14.57 -30.91 -8.23
C GLU A 200 -13.28 -30.19 -8.60
N PHE A 201 -12.27 -30.35 -7.75
CA PHE A 201 -10.94 -29.81 -7.97
C PHE A 201 -9.87 -30.74 -7.40
N GLU A 202 -8.66 -30.51 -7.86
CA GLU A 202 -7.45 -31.19 -7.44
C GLU A 202 -6.46 -30.15 -6.88
N LEU A 203 -5.74 -30.53 -5.84
CA LEU A 203 -4.69 -29.75 -5.23
C LEU A 203 -3.36 -30.44 -5.53
N LEU A 204 -2.50 -29.74 -6.26
CA LEU A 204 -1.24 -30.28 -6.73
C LEU A 204 -0.07 -29.80 -5.88
N THR A 205 0.86 -30.70 -5.59
CA THR A 205 2.22 -30.35 -5.18
C THR A 205 3.10 -30.22 -6.43
N LEU A 206 4.17 -29.41 -6.35
CA LEU A 206 5.12 -29.26 -7.47
C LEU A 206 6.34 -30.19 -7.33
N ASN A 207 6.53 -30.76 -6.14
CA ASN A 207 7.55 -31.74 -5.85
C ASN A 207 6.95 -33.14 -5.95
N ASP A 208 7.48 -33.96 -6.87
CA ASP A 208 6.99 -35.32 -7.15
C ASP A 208 7.12 -36.29 -5.97
N HIS A 209 7.91 -35.96 -4.94
CA HIS A 209 7.99 -36.73 -3.71
C HIS A 209 6.78 -36.53 -2.78
N TRP A 210 5.89 -35.59 -3.11
CA TRP A 210 4.72 -35.25 -2.30
C TRP A 210 3.42 -35.62 -3.04
N PRO A 211 2.37 -36.05 -2.31
CA PRO A 211 1.13 -36.49 -2.92
C PRO A 211 0.23 -35.32 -3.32
N ASN A 212 -0.40 -35.44 -4.50
CA ASN A 212 -1.54 -34.63 -4.89
C ASN A 212 -2.81 -35.06 -4.15
N ILE A 213 -3.75 -34.15 -3.99
CA ILE A 213 -5.02 -34.40 -3.30
C ILE A 213 -6.16 -34.13 -4.27
N LYS A 214 -6.96 -35.16 -4.55
CA LYS A 214 -8.21 -35.01 -5.28
C LYS A 214 -9.32 -34.78 -4.26
N VAL A 215 -10.00 -33.65 -4.36
CA VAL A 215 -11.12 -33.33 -3.48
C VAL A 215 -12.38 -33.87 -4.14
N ALA A 216 -12.84 -35.00 -3.60
CA ALA A 216 -14.14 -35.63 -3.88
C ALA A 216 -14.97 -35.63 -2.58
N ASP A 217 -16.19 -36.18 -2.63
CA ASP A 217 -17.20 -36.07 -1.56
C ASP A 217 -16.75 -36.56 -0.16
N ASP A 218 -15.66 -37.33 -0.06
CA ASP A 218 -15.14 -37.93 1.16
C ASP A 218 -14.03 -37.11 1.86
N VAL A 219 -13.42 -36.13 1.19
CA VAL A 219 -12.32 -35.32 1.74
C VAL A 219 -12.79 -33.89 1.96
N ASN A 220 -13.01 -33.51 3.22
CA ASN A 220 -13.36 -32.14 3.55
C ASN A 220 -12.11 -31.24 3.55
N VAL A 221 -12.07 -30.31 2.60
CA VAL A 221 -10.97 -29.36 2.42
C VAL A 221 -11.52 -27.94 2.37
N LYS A 222 -10.90 -27.06 3.16
CA LYS A 222 -11.18 -25.63 3.17
C LYS A 222 -10.02 -24.86 2.57
N ILE A 223 -10.30 -24.09 1.51
CA ILE A 223 -9.36 -23.11 0.99
C ILE A 223 -9.37 -21.89 1.92
N ILE A 224 -8.21 -21.56 2.47
CA ILE A 224 -8.02 -20.44 3.39
C ILE A 224 -7.83 -19.12 2.63
N GLY A 225 -7.12 -19.16 1.51
CA GLY A 225 -6.87 -17.99 0.66
C GLY A 225 -5.90 -18.30 -0.47
N ILE A 226 -5.75 -17.36 -1.39
CA ILE A 226 -4.79 -17.48 -2.50
C ILE A 226 -3.47 -16.81 -2.13
N VAL A 227 -2.37 -17.33 -2.67
CA VAL A 227 -1.07 -16.64 -2.64
C VAL A 227 -1.09 -15.54 -3.70
N VAL A 228 -1.01 -14.28 -3.28
CA VAL A 228 -0.97 -13.11 -4.18
C VAL A 228 0.45 -12.68 -4.50
N GLN A 229 1.40 -12.97 -3.61
CA GLN A 229 2.81 -12.63 -3.78
C GLN A 229 3.70 -13.62 -3.03
N LYS A 230 4.91 -13.82 -3.55
CA LYS A 230 5.99 -14.57 -2.92
C LYS A 230 7.21 -13.65 -2.79
N THR A 231 7.84 -13.65 -1.63
CA THR A 231 9.10 -12.93 -1.37
C THR A 231 10.17 -13.92 -0.94
N ARG A 232 11.37 -13.78 -1.50
CA ARG A 232 12.56 -14.58 -1.14
C ARG A 232 13.67 -13.63 -0.71
N ASN A 233 14.16 -13.83 0.51
CA ASN A 233 15.31 -13.12 1.04
C ASN A 233 16.54 -14.02 0.90
N TYR A 234 17.64 -13.46 0.39
CA TYR A 234 18.94 -14.13 0.27
C TYR A 234 19.86 -13.74 1.42
#